data_AF-A0A6I9YS14-F1
#
_entry.id   AF-A0A6I9YS14-F1
#
_cell.length_a   1.000
_cell.length_b   1.000
_cell.length_c   1.000
_cell.angle_alpha   90.00
_cell.angle_beta   90.00
_cell.angle_gamma   90.00
#
_symmetry.space_group_name_H-M   'P 1'
#
loop_
_entity.id
_entity.type
_entity.pdbx_description
1 polymer ?
#
loop_
_entity_poly.entity_id
_entity_poly.type
_entity_poly.pdbx_seq_one_letter_code
_entity_poly.pdbx_strand_id
1 'polypeptide(L)'
;MDGVKIPFLDYRTYARRVLFPGVDDHPALQETSTPPSTEKGLRLFGQLLHTRPFLLTFIHTLEGQRGFSMRDRGAVASLTMVALQGRLDYATGVLKQLLADLIEKNLQNRAHPKLLLRRTESVAEKMLTNWFTFLLHRFLKECAGEPLFMLFCAIKQQMEKGPIDAITGEARYSLSEDKLIRQQIDYKTLTLLCTPPEPPGGPAVPVKVLNCDSVTQAKEKLLDAVYRGVPYSQRPRAEDMELEWCQGAGGRTILQDEDATSKIEGDWKRLNTLGHYQVADGSTVALVPRQASGYNIASSFTFTHSLSRYESLLRTSSSPESLRSRAPILTPDQDSGTRLWHLVKNHEHLGDPKEGERGSKMVSEIYLTRLLATKGTLQKFVDDLFETVFSTAHRASALPLPIKYMFDFLDEQAERRQIGDPDVRHTWKSNCLPLRFWVNVIKNPQFVFDIHKSSITDACLSVVAQTFMDSCSTSEHRLGKDSPSTKLLYAKDIPVYKGWVER
;
A
#
# COMPACT_ATOMS: atom_id res chain seq x y z
N MET A 1 14.82 -5.72 16.89
CA MET A 1 15.25 -5.32 15.52
C MET A 1 16.55 -4.55 15.72
N ASP A 2 17.56 -5.22 16.26
CA ASP A 2 18.66 -4.49 16.87
C ASP A 2 19.72 -4.24 15.80
N GLY A 3 19.88 -2.97 15.42
CA GLY A 3 20.94 -2.50 14.53
C GLY A 3 20.55 -2.17 13.09
N VAL A 4 19.32 -2.45 12.62
CA VAL A 4 18.89 -2.10 11.26
C VAL A 4 18.12 -0.77 11.26
N LYS A 5 18.67 0.23 10.55
CA LYS A 5 18.03 1.54 10.40
C LYS A 5 16.74 1.42 9.56
N ILE A 6 15.65 2.03 10.03
CA ILE A 6 14.39 2.11 9.28
C ILE A 6 14.64 2.82 7.94
N PRO A 7 14.26 2.23 6.79
CA PRO A 7 14.56 2.77 5.46
C PRO A 7 13.58 3.89 5.10
N PHE A 8 13.52 4.95 5.90
CA PHE A 8 12.68 6.09 5.58
C PHE A 8 13.16 6.78 4.29
N LEU A 9 12.21 7.17 3.46
CA LEU A 9 12.47 8.02 2.30
C LEU A 9 12.92 9.41 2.74
N ASP A 10 13.65 10.09 1.87
CA ASP A 10 13.89 11.52 2.03
C ASP A 10 12.57 12.31 1.87
N TYR A 11 12.55 13.54 2.38
CA TYR A 11 11.35 14.37 2.38
C TYR A 11 10.79 14.64 0.97
N ARG A 12 11.67 14.85 -0.03
CA ARG A 12 11.26 15.14 -1.41
C ARG A 12 10.60 13.93 -2.03
N THR A 13 11.17 12.74 -1.83
CA THR A 13 10.61 11.48 -2.33
C THR A 13 9.30 11.13 -1.62
N TYR A 14 9.22 11.30 -0.31
CA TYR A 14 7.99 11.15 0.47
C TYR A 14 6.88 12.08 -0.06
N ALA A 15 7.16 13.38 -0.16
CA ALA A 15 6.19 14.37 -0.63
C ALA A 15 5.73 14.06 -2.05
N ARG A 16 6.66 13.70 -2.96
CA ARG A 16 6.35 13.26 -4.32
C ARG A 16 5.33 12.12 -4.34
N ARG A 17 5.62 11.03 -3.63
CA ARG A 17 4.79 9.81 -3.64
C ARG A 17 3.38 10.07 -3.12
N VAL A 18 3.21 10.97 -2.15
CA VAL A 18 1.89 11.32 -1.59
C VAL A 18 1.12 12.32 -2.46
N LEU A 19 1.80 13.32 -3.02
CA LEU A 19 1.15 14.36 -3.83
C LEU A 19 0.78 13.86 -5.24
N PHE A 20 1.60 12.98 -5.81
CA PHE A 20 1.46 12.43 -7.17
C PHE A 20 1.57 10.89 -7.14
N PRO A 21 0.58 10.21 -6.54
CA PRO A 21 0.61 8.75 -6.42
C PRO A 21 0.60 8.10 -7.81
N GLY A 22 1.46 7.11 -8.00
CA GLY A 22 1.57 6.38 -9.27
C GLY A 22 2.33 7.13 -10.38
N VAL A 23 3.11 8.17 -10.06
CA VAL A 23 4.02 8.85 -10.99
C VAL A 23 5.45 8.82 -10.40
N ASP A 24 6.35 8.04 -11.00
CA ASP A 24 7.74 7.92 -10.51
C ASP A 24 8.55 9.17 -10.86
N ASP A 25 8.40 9.67 -12.09
CA ASP A 25 9.13 10.83 -12.62
C ASP A 25 8.19 11.99 -12.91
N HIS A 26 7.80 12.71 -11.85
CA HIS A 26 6.92 13.87 -12.00
C HIS A 26 7.73 15.11 -12.46
N PRO A 27 7.35 15.78 -13.58
CA PRO A 27 8.10 16.92 -14.12
C PRO A 27 8.30 18.08 -13.13
N ALA A 28 7.36 18.30 -12.21
CA ALA A 28 7.49 19.33 -11.16
C ALA A 28 8.69 19.11 -10.20
N LEU A 29 9.39 17.98 -10.32
CA LEU A 29 10.54 17.62 -9.50
C LEU A 29 11.78 17.39 -10.37
N GLN A 30 11.76 17.76 -11.65
CA GLN A 30 12.90 17.71 -12.55
C GLN A 30 13.33 19.13 -12.92
N GLU A 31 14.65 19.32 -13.09
CA GLU A 31 15.16 20.55 -13.70
C GLU A 31 14.82 20.53 -15.18
N THR A 32 13.91 21.41 -15.60
CA THR A 32 13.49 21.52 -16.99
C THR A 32 14.18 22.71 -17.63
N SER A 33 14.85 22.47 -18.78
CA SER A 33 15.38 23.55 -19.61
C SER A 33 14.21 24.24 -20.30
N THR A 34 13.73 25.34 -19.72
CA THR A 34 12.65 26.14 -20.29
C THR A 34 13.22 27.29 -21.13
N PRO A 35 12.63 27.62 -22.30
CA PRO A 35 13.06 28.77 -23.08
C PRO A 35 12.98 30.07 -22.25
N PRO A 36 13.91 31.02 -22.42
CA PRO A 36 13.97 32.23 -21.56
C PRO A 36 12.67 33.06 -21.54
N SER A 37 11.95 33.12 -22.68
CA SER A 37 10.67 33.81 -22.78
C SER A 37 9.56 33.13 -21.97
N THR A 38 9.50 31.79 -22.04
CA THR A 38 8.57 30.96 -21.24
C THR A 38 8.89 31.06 -19.75
N GLU A 39 10.17 31.04 -19.39
CA GLU A 39 10.61 31.18 -18.00
C GLU A 39 10.17 32.54 -17.40
N LYS A 40 10.31 33.64 -18.16
CA LYS A 40 9.80 34.95 -17.75
C LYS A 40 8.30 34.93 -17.49
N GLY A 41 7.52 34.31 -18.37
CA GLY A 41 6.08 34.15 -18.20
C GLY A 41 5.71 33.33 -16.96
N LEU A 42 6.40 32.21 -16.73
CA LEU A 42 6.20 31.36 -15.56
C LEU A 42 6.55 32.07 -14.24
N ARG A 43 7.60 32.91 -14.23
CA ARG A 43 7.94 33.74 -13.05
C ARG A 43 6.84 34.76 -12.75
N LEU A 44 6.30 35.44 -13.76
CA LEU A 44 5.18 36.37 -13.58
C LEU A 44 3.92 35.64 -13.11
N PHE A 45 3.62 34.46 -13.66
CA PHE A 45 2.52 33.62 -13.16
C PHE A 45 2.74 33.19 -11.70
N GLY A 46 3.97 32.82 -11.34
CA GLY A 46 4.34 32.54 -9.95
C GLY A 46 4.10 33.72 -9.02
N GLN A 47 4.33 34.96 -9.46
CA GLN A 47 3.99 36.16 -8.69
C GLN A 47 2.47 36.33 -8.52
N LEU A 48 1.68 36.03 -9.54
CA LEU A 48 0.21 36.04 -9.45
C LEU A 48 -0.30 35.04 -8.42
N LEU A 49 0.31 33.85 -8.30
CA LEU A 49 -0.06 32.86 -7.27
C LEU A 49 0.11 33.39 -5.83
N HIS A 50 0.99 34.38 -5.61
CA HIS A 50 1.18 35.05 -4.32
C HIS A 50 0.17 36.18 -4.08
N THR A 51 -0.74 36.44 -5.02
CA THR A 51 -1.81 37.42 -4.89
C THR A 51 -3.08 36.70 -4.43
N ARG A 52 -3.47 36.89 -3.16
CA ARG A 52 -4.57 36.13 -2.53
C ARG A 52 -5.90 36.20 -3.32
N PRO A 53 -6.39 37.38 -3.75
CA PRO A 53 -7.61 37.45 -4.55
C PRO A 53 -7.51 36.65 -5.86
N PHE A 54 -6.38 36.76 -6.56
CA PHE A 54 -6.15 36.02 -7.80
C PHE A 54 -6.22 34.52 -7.57
N LEU A 55 -5.49 33.99 -6.58
CA LEU A 55 -5.43 32.54 -6.35
C LEU A 55 -6.80 31.96 -5.95
N LEU A 56 -7.55 32.67 -5.10
CA LEU A 56 -8.92 32.27 -4.73
C LEU A 56 -9.84 32.28 -5.95
N THR A 57 -9.85 33.36 -6.73
CA THR A 57 -10.65 33.45 -7.96
C THR A 57 -10.24 32.39 -8.97
N PHE A 58 -8.95 32.13 -9.13
CA PHE A 58 -8.42 31.12 -10.05
C PHE A 58 -8.96 29.73 -9.69
N ILE A 59 -8.83 29.31 -8.43
CA ILE A 59 -9.32 28.00 -7.97
C ILE A 59 -10.84 27.89 -8.10
N HIS A 60 -11.59 28.90 -7.64
CA HIS A 60 -13.05 28.91 -7.74
C HIS A 60 -13.54 28.87 -9.19
N THR A 61 -12.86 29.58 -10.09
CA THR A 61 -13.19 29.60 -11.52
C THR A 61 -12.99 28.24 -12.16
N LEU A 62 -11.89 27.54 -11.83
CA LEU A 62 -11.63 26.18 -12.31
C LEU A 62 -12.67 25.19 -11.78
N GLU A 63 -12.98 25.22 -10.49
CA GLU A 63 -13.97 24.32 -9.89
C GLU A 63 -15.40 24.55 -10.39
N GLY A 64 -15.71 25.76 -10.86
CA GLY A 64 -16.98 26.08 -11.49
C GLY A 64 -17.17 25.46 -12.88
N GLN A 65 -16.11 24.95 -13.52
CA GLN A 65 -16.20 24.35 -14.85
C GLN A 65 -16.70 22.91 -14.79
N ARG A 66 -17.70 22.57 -15.63
CA ARG A 66 -18.22 21.19 -15.73
C ARG A 66 -17.17 20.18 -16.22
N GLY A 67 -16.22 20.62 -17.05
CA GLY A 67 -15.15 19.79 -17.59
C GLY A 67 -13.97 19.57 -16.62
N PHE A 68 -13.94 20.25 -15.47
CA PHE A 68 -12.87 20.10 -14.50
C PHE A 68 -13.09 18.81 -13.69
N SER A 69 -12.26 17.80 -13.90
CA SER A 69 -12.43 16.46 -13.33
C SER A 69 -11.87 16.33 -11.91
N MET A 70 -12.11 15.21 -11.24
CA MET A 70 -11.50 14.92 -9.93
C MET A 70 -9.97 14.78 -10.02
N ARG A 71 -9.46 14.29 -11.17
CA ARG A 71 -8.03 14.25 -11.46
C ARG A 71 -7.43 15.64 -11.54
N ASP A 72 -8.12 16.56 -12.22
CA ASP A 72 -7.64 17.94 -12.40
C ASP A 72 -7.64 18.70 -11.07
N ARG A 73 -8.68 18.53 -10.24
CA ARG A 73 -8.70 19.05 -8.86
C ARG A 73 -7.49 18.58 -8.07
N GLY A 74 -7.20 17.28 -8.16
CA GLY A 74 -6.05 16.66 -7.52
C GLY A 74 -4.72 17.25 -7.98
N ALA A 75 -4.56 17.40 -9.30
CA ALA A 75 -3.35 17.95 -9.91
C ALA A 75 -3.14 19.42 -9.55
N VAL A 76 -4.17 20.27 -9.67
CA VAL A 76 -4.11 21.70 -9.32
C VAL A 76 -3.77 21.89 -7.85
N ALA A 77 -4.40 21.12 -6.95
CA ALA A 77 -4.08 21.17 -5.53
C ALA A 77 -2.62 20.81 -5.23
N SER A 78 -2.10 19.72 -5.83
CA SER A 78 -0.71 19.30 -5.64
C SER A 78 0.29 20.28 -6.24
N LEU A 79 0.07 20.77 -7.46
CA LEU A 79 0.94 21.75 -8.10
C LEU A 79 0.94 23.09 -7.35
N THR A 80 -0.22 23.56 -6.90
CA THR A 80 -0.33 24.80 -6.11
C THR A 80 0.42 24.68 -4.79
N MET A 81 0.27 23.56 -4.09
CA MET A 81 0.98 23.34 -2.81
C MET A 81 2.49 23.21 -2.99
N VAL A 82 2.96 22.61 -4.08
CA VAL A 82 4.40 22.60 -4.43
C VAL A 82 4.89 24.01 -4.74
N ALA A 83 4.16 24.77 -5.57
CA ALA A 83 4.54 26.14 -5.93
C ALA A 83 4.59 27.09 -4.73
N LEU A 84 3.75 26.85 -3.71
CA LEU A 84 3.68 27.65 -2.48
C LEU A 84 4.45 27.04 -1.30
N GLN A 85 5.21 25.95 -1.49
CA GLN A 85 5.89 25.24 -0.41
C GLN A 85 6.91 26.13 0.32
N GLY A 86 7.54 27.08 -0.38
CA GLY A 86 8.44 28.06 0.23
C GLY A 86 7.75 29.14 1.09
N ARG A 87 6.40 29.23 1.03
CA ARG A 87 5.56 30.22 1.73
C ARG A 87 4.33 29.56 2.34
N LEU A 88 4.55 28.57 3.20
CA LEU A 88 3.46 27.84 3.87
C LEU A 88 2.59 28.71 4.78
N ASP A 89 3.12 29.83 5.29
CA ASP A 89 2.36 30.87 5.99
C ASP A 89 1.21 31.40 5.12
N TYR A 90 1.53 31.81 3.89
CA TYR A 90 0.57 32.30 2.91
C TYR A 90 -0.35 31.18 2.43
N ALA A 91 0.21 30.01 2.09
CA ALA A 91 -0.57 28.85 1.63
C ALA A 91 -1.61 28.42 2.68
N THR A 92 -1.26 28.45 3.97
CA THR A 92 -2.18 28.15 5.07
C THR A 92 -3.31 29.18 5.12
N GLY A 93 -3.02 30.47 4.94
CA GLY A 93 -4.02 31.53 4.88
C GLY A 93 -5.03 31.35 3.73
N VAL A 94 -4.55 30.94 2.55
CA VAL A 94 -5.39 30.62 1.38
C VAL A 94 -6.22 29.36 1.63
N LEU A 95 -5.60 28.29 2.14
CA LEU A 95 -6.28 27.04 2.45
C LEU A 95 -7.43 27.24 3.44
N LYS A 96 -7.22 28.00 4.53
CA LYS A 96 -8.29 28.31 5.49
C LYS A 96 -9.46 29.04 4.84
N GLN A 97 -9.20 29.96 3.92
CA GLN A 97 -10.26 30.65 3.19
C GLN A 97 -11.04 29.70 2.30
N LEU A 98 -10.35 28.88 1.49
CA LEU A 98 -10.99 27.91 0.61
C LEU A 98 -11.83 26.90 1.40
N LEU A 99 -11.36 26.45 2.56
CA LEU A 99 -12.12 25.57 3.45
C LEU A 99 -13.34 26.28 4.06
N ALA A 100 -13.20 27.55 4.46
CA ALA A 100 -14.34 28.33 4.95
C ALA A 100 -15.41 28.53 3.85
N ASP A 101 -15.00 28.84 2.63
CA ASP A 101 -15.87 28.96 1.46
C ASP A 101 -16.56 27.62 1.15
N LEU A 102 -15.83 26.51 1.25
CA LEU A 102 -16.36 25.15 1.07
C LEU A 102 -17.42 24.80 2.13
N ILE A 103 -17.14 25.10 3.41
CA ILE A 103 -18.08 24.88 4.51
C ILE A 103 -19.35 25.67 4.27
N GLU A 104 -19.21 26.96 3.96
CA GLU A 104 -20.32 27.86 3.70
C GLU A 104 -21.20 27.37 2.55
N LYS A 105 -20.58 27.03 1.41
CA LYS A 105 -21.27 26.50 0.23
C LYS A 105 -22.01 25.19 0.53
N ASN A 106 -21.42 24.29 1.31
CA ASN A 106 -22.07 23.03 1.66
C ASN A 106 -23.32 23.26 2.53
N LEU A 107 -23.24 24.16 3.51
CA LEU A 107 -24.37 24.49 4.38
C LEU A 107 -25.48 25.22 3.62
N GLN A 108 -25.13 26.14 2.72
CA GLN A 108 -26.09 26.83 1.85
C GLN A 108 -26.83 25.85 0.93
N ASN A 109 -26.15 24.82 0.43
CA ASN A 109 -26.74 23.74 -0.36
C ASN A 109 -27.57 22.75 0.49
N ARG A 110 -27.79 23.02 1.78
CA ARG A 110 -28.49 22.16 2.74
C ARG A 110 -27.91 20.74 2.82
N ALA A 111 -26.61 20.60 2.52
CA ALA A 111 -25.92 19.33 2.72
C ALA A 111 -25.87 19.02 4.22
N HIS A 112 -26.04 17.75 4.59
CA HIS A 112 -25.97 17.35 5.97
C HIS A 112 -24.56 17.64 6.54
N PRO A 113 -24.39 18.39 7.65
CA PRO A 113 -23.09 18.86 8.12
C PRO A 113 -22.04 17.75 8.34
N LYS A 114 -22.46 16.56 8.80
CA LYS A 114 -21.58 15.38 8.96
C LYS A 114 -20.99 14.83 7.62
N LEU A 115 -21.48 15.29 6.46
CA LEU A 115 -20.96 14.87 5.15
C LEU A 115 -19.79 15.72 4.65
N LEU A 116 -19.53 16.87 5.29
CA LEU A 116 -18.42 17.74 4.95
C LEU A 116 -17.08 16.99 5.11
N LEU A 117 -16.17 17.20 4.15
CA LEU A 117 -14.86 16.55 4.11
C LEU A 117 -14.91 15.02 4.02
N ARG A 118 -16.06 14.38 3.76
CA ARG A 118 -16.14 12.91 3.69
C ARG A 118 -15.50 12.33 2.43
N ARG A 119 -15.51 13.07 1.33
CA ARG A 119 -14.94 12.67 0.03
C ARG A 119 -13.99 13.76 -0.44
N THR A 120 -13.04 13.45 -1.33
CA THR A 120 -12.17 14.49 -1.90
C THR A 120 -12.80 15.02 -3.17
N GLU A 121 -13.65 16.04 -3.04
CA GLU A 121 -14.44 16.58 -4.16
C GLU A 121 -14.05 18.02 -4.53
N SER A 122 -13.14 18.63 -3.76
CA SER A 122 -12.59 19.96 -4.00
C SER A 122 -11.06 20.01 -4.00
N VAL A 123 -10.52 21.06 -4.64
CA VAL A 123 -9.11 21.46 -4.59
C VAL A 123 -8.70 21.72 -3.14
N ALA A 124 -9.55 22.39 -2.35
CA ALA A 124 -9.29 22.71 -0.94
C ALA A 124 -9.02 21.46 -0.10
N GLU A 125 -9.82 20.41 -0.27
CA GLU A 125 -9.66 19.14 0.45
C GLU A 125 -8.37 18.40 0.09
N LYS A 126 -7.97 18.43 -1.18
CA LYS A 126 -6.68 17.87 -1.58
C LYS A 126 -5.52 18.73 -1.09
N MET A 127 -5.64 20.06 -1.14
CA MET A 127 -4.64 20.98 -0.57
C MET A 127 -4.46 20.73 0.93
N LEU A 128 -5.54 20.47 1.67
CA LEU A 128 -5.51 20.10 3.08
C LEU A 128 -4.71 18.82 3.33
N THR A 129 -4.93 17.79 2.50
CA THR A 129 -4.17 16.54 2.56
C THR A 129 -2.67 16.78 2.32
N ASN A 130 -2.34 17.61 1.32
CA ASN A 130 -0.97 17.97 0.98
C ASN A 130 -0.31 18.84 2.10
N TRP A 131 -1.08 19.71 2.74
CA TRP A 131 -0.63 20.53 3.87
C TRP A 131 -0.24 19.68 5.07
N PHE A 132 -1.08 18.71 5.46
CA PHE A 132 -0.72 17.73 6.49
C PHE A 132 0.48 16.88 6.08
N THR A 133 0.58 16.49 4.81
CA THR A 133 1.73 15.75 4.28
C THR A 133 3.03 16.51 4.55
N PHE A 134 3.08 17.80 4.22
CA PHE A 134 4.28 18.59 4.46
C PHE A 134 4.62 18.73 5.94
N LEU A 135 3.61 18.99 6.78
CA LEU A 135 3.84 19.39 8.17
C LEU A 135 3.93 18.22 9.16
N LEU A 136 3.41 17.04 8.81
CA LEU A 136 3.45 15.84 9.66
C LEU A 136 4.61 14.89 9.33
N HIS A 137 5.44 15.21 8.33
CA HIS A 137 6.62 14.39 8.00
C HIS A 137 7.58 14.20 9.19
N ARG A 138 7.79 15.26 9.98
CA ARG A 138 8.63 15.18 11.19
C ARG A 138 8.01 14.22 12.22
N PHE A 139 6.71 14.30 12.45
CA PHE A 139 5.99 13.39 13.35
C PHE A 139 6.04 11.93 12.86
N LEU A 140 5.96 11.71 11.55
CA LEU A 140 6.20 10.39 10.97
C LEU A 140 7.63 9.90 11.24
N LYS A 141 8.64 10.75 11.11
CA LYS A 141 10.05 10.35 11.33
C LYS A 141 10.36 10.08 12.80
N GLU A 142 9.81 10.87 13.71
CA GLU A 142 10.19 10.88 15.13
C GLU A 142 9.28 10.01 16.01
N CYS A 143 8.02 9.79 15.62
CA CYS A 143 7.02 9.11 16.45
C CYS A 143 6.36 7.94 15.69
N ALA A 144 5.55 8.23 14.68
CA ALA A 144 4.62 7.24 14.11
C ALA A 144 5.25 6.27 13.08
N GLY A 145 6.43 6.59 12.55
CA GLY A 145 7.07 5.79 11.52
C GLY A 145 7.64 4.47 12.04
N GLU A 146 8.16 4.46 13.28
CA GLU A 146 8.62 3.22 13.91
C GLU A 146 7.50 2.17 14.05
N PRO A 147 6.37 2.44 14.75
CA PRO A 147 5.30 1.46 14.88
C PRO A 147 4.67 1.10 13.53
N LEU A 148 4.58 2.04 12.57
CA LEU A 148 4.09 1.74 11.23
C LEU A 148 5.00 0.75 10.48
N PHE A 149 6.32 0.95 10.55
CA PHE A 149 7.28 0.05 9.93
C PHE A 149 7.29 -1.31 10.63
N MET A 150 7.20 -1.34 11.95
CA MET A 150 7.10 -2.58 12.73
C MET A 150 5.84 -3.38 12.36
N LEU A 151 4.68 -2.72 12.20
CA LEU A 151 3.46 -3.35 11.72
C LEU A 151 3.64 -3.94 10.32
N PHE A 152 4.21 -3.18 9.38
CA PHE A 152 4.50 -3.68 8.04
C PHE A 152 5.39 -4.94 8.07
N CYS A 153 6.49 -4.90 8.84
CA CYS A 153 7.39 -6.04 8.98
C CYS A 153 6.71 -7.24 9.65
N ALA A 154 5.89 -7.01 10.67
CA ALA A 154 5.15 -8.07 11.36
C ALA A 154 4.14 -8.75 10.43
N ILE A 155 3.39 -7.98 9.63
CA ILE A 155 2.48 -8.51 8.61
C ILE A 155 3.26 -9.35 7.61
N LYS A 156 4.30 -8.79 6.99
CA LYS A 156 5.10 -9.48 5.98
C LYS A 156 5.65 -10.81 6.51
N GLN A 157 6.32 -10.79 7.66
CA GLN A 157 6.87 -11.99 8.28
C GLN A 157 5.79 -13.01 8.65
N GLN A 158 4.62 -12.56 9.12
CA GLN A 158 3.53 -13.47 9.46
C GLN A 158 2.93 -14.14 8.23
N MET A 159 2.82 -13.42 7.10
CA MET A 159 2.35 -14.03 5.84
C MET A 159 3.34 -15.08 5.34
N GLU A 160 4.64 -14.77 5.37
CA GLU A 160 5.72 -15.61 4.83
C GLU A 160 6.00 -16.89 5.64
N LYS A 161 5.46 -17.01 6.87
CA LYS A 161 5.49 -18.25 7.66
C LYS A 161 4.63 -19.37 7.08
N GLY A 162 3.70 -19.05 6.17
CA GLY A 162 2.80 -20.01 5.55
C GLY A 162 2.77 -19.87 4.03
N PRO A 163 2.12 -20.82 3.33
CA PRO A 163 2.02 -20.78 1.88
C PRO A 163 1.33 -19.50 1.39
N ILE A 164 1.87 -18.93 0.32
CA ILE A 164 1.31 -17.81 -0.44
C ILE A 164 1.21 -18.27 -1.89
N ASP A 165 0.01 -18.22 -2.47
CA ASP A 165 -0.18 -18.52 -3.89
C ASP A 165 0.38 -17.37 -4.74
N ALA A 166 1.27 -17.69 -5.69
CA ALA A 166 1.99 -16.69 -6.48
C ALA A 166 1.11 -16.10 -7.60
N ILE A 167 0.01 -16.77 -7.96
CA ILE A 167 -0.92 -16.36 -9.00
C ILE A 167 -2.13 -15.63 -8.39
N THR A 168 -2.76 -16.19 -7.36
CA THR A 168 -3.98 -15.59 -6.76
C THR A 168 -3.64 -14.53 -5.71
N GLY A 169 -2.43 -14.57 -5.14
CA GLY A 169 -2.00 -13.72 -4.04
C GLY A 169 -2.69 -14.06 -2.71
N GLU A 170 -3.37 -15.20 -2.62
CA GLU A 170 -3.96 -15.70 -1.38
C GLU A 170 -2.88 -16.27 -0.46
N ALA A 171 -3.07 -16.15 0.86
CA ALA A 171 -2.13 -16.68 1.84
C ALA A 171 -2.83 -17.47 2.95
N ARG A 172 -2.12 -18.44 3.53
CA ARG A 172 -2.62 -19.24 4.66
C ARG A 172 -2.90 -18.40 5.91
N TYR A 173 -2.07 -17.40 6.16
CA TYR A 173 -2.13 -16.55 7.36
C TYR A 173 -2.69 -15.15 7.07
N SER A 174 -3.49 -14.97 6.01
CA SER A 174 -4.10 -13.69 5.69
C SER A 174 -4.89 -13.10 6.87
N LEU A 175 -4.95 -11.76 6.96
CA LEU A 175 -5.92 -11.03 7.80
C LEU A 175 -7.21 -10.68 7.03
N SER A 176 -7.17 -10.77 5.70
CA SER A 176 -8.31 -10.56 4.81
C SER A 176 -8.94 -11.91 4.46
N GLU A 177 -10.25 -12.03 4.67
CA GLU A 177 -11.03 -13.22 4.30
C GLU A 177 -10.98 -13.50 2.78
N ASP A 178 -11.00 -12.45 1.96
CA ASP A 178 -10.96 -12.54 0.49
C ASP A 178 -9.62 -13.06 -0.04
N LYS A 179 -8.56 -12.96 0.77
CA LYS A 179 -7.20 -13.42 0.42
C LYS A 179 -6.75 -14.61 1.25
N LEU A 180 -7.68 -15.33 1.86
CA LEU A 180 -7.37 -16.50 2.67
C LEU A 180 -7.38 -17.78 1.82
N ILE A 181 -6.30 -18.56 1.85
CA ILE A 181 -6.27 -19.88 1.20
C ILE A 181 -7.27 -20.81 1.90
N ARG A 182 -8.25 -21.27 1.12
CA ARG A 182 -9.31 -22.18 1.57
C ARG A 182 -8.95 -23.66 1.40
N GLN A 183 -7.96 -23.99 0.58
CA GLN A 183 -7.54 -25.37 0.36
C GLN A 183 -6.52 -25.83 1.42
N GLN A 184 -6.49 -27.14 1.68
CA GLN A 184 -5.45 -27.74 2.51
C GLN A 184 -4.18 -27.86 1.66
N ILE A 185 -3.11 -27.18 2.09
CA ILE A 185 -1.81 -27.22 1.43
C ILE A 185 -0.82 -27.78 2.45
N ASP A 186 -0.22 -28.91 2.12
CA ASP A 186 0.84 -29.50 2.92
C ASP A 186 2.18 -28.86 2.55
N TYR A 187 2.89 -28.37 3.57
CA TYR A 187 4.16 -27.68 3.39
C TYR A 187 5.13 -27.99 4.52
N LYS A 188 6.41 -27.81 4.24
CA LYS A 188 7.53 -27.96 5.18
C LYS A 188 8.38 -26.70 5.12
N THR A 189 8.82 -26.24 6.28
CA THR A 189 9.81 -25.16 6.37
C THR A 189 11.19 -25.75 6.08
N LEU A 190 11.93 -25.09 5.19
CA LEU A 190 13.31 -25.39 4.86
C LEU A 190 14.20 -24.21 5.28
N THR A 191 15.43 -24.48 5.66
CA THR A 191 16.48 -23.49 5.91
C THR A 191 17.53 -23.64 4.83
N LEU A 192 17.57 -22.70 3.90
CA LEU A 192 18.59 -22.65 2.84
C LEU A 192 19.81 -21.87 3.32
N LEU A 193 21.00 -22.29 2.89
CA LEU A 193 22.26 -21.58 3.12
C LEU A 193 22.58 -20.74 1.88
N CYS A 194 22.26 -19.45 1.93
CA CYS A 194 22.43 -18.54 0.81
C CYS A 194 23.82 -17.94 0.77
N THR A 195 24.56 -18.17 -0.31
CA THR A 195 25.83 -17.47 -0.57
C THR A 195 25.53 -16.09 -1.19
N PRO A 196 25.95 -14.99 -0.56
CA PRO A 196 25.72 -13.65 -1.10
C PRO A 196 26.54 -13.42 -2.38
N PRO A 197 26.04 -12.64 -3.35
CA PRO A 197 26.74 -12.38 -4.61
C PRO A 197 28.02 -11.56 -4.42
N GLU A 198 28.04 -10.63 -3.46
CA GLU A 198 29.22 -9.82 -3.14
C GLU A 198 29.39 -9.67 -1.62
N PRO A 199 30.63 -9.81 -1.08
CA PRO A 199 31.83 -10.28 -1.76
C PRO A 199 31.78 -11.80 -2.04
N PRO A 200 32.39 -12.29 -3.14
CA PRO A 200 32.44 -13.72 -3.43
C PRO A 200 33.14 -14.48 -2.29
N GLY A 201 32.47 -15.48 -1.73
CA GLY A 201 32.97 -16.26 -0.59
C GLY A 201 32.57 -15.71 0.79
N GLY A 202 31.65 -14.75 0.88
CA GLY A 202 31.04 -14.34 2.15
C GLY A 202 30.35 -15.49 2.90
N PRO A 203 30.15 -15.39 4.23
CA PRO A 203 29.51 -16.44 5.01
C PRO A 203 28.08 -16.68 4.51
N ALA A 204 27.70 -17.96 4.39
CA ALA A 204 26.36 -18.32 3.96
C ALA A 204 25.31 -17.82 4.98
N VAL A 205 24.28 -17.15 4.49
CA VAL A 205 23.18 -16.61 5.30
C VAL A 205 22.07 -17.66 5.37
N PRO A 206 21.69 -18.14 6.57
CA PRO A 206 20.58 -19.07 6.72
C PRO A 206 19.24 -18.34 6.50
N VAL A 207 18.42 -18.85 5.57
CA VAL A 207 17.13 -18.25 5.19
C VAL A 207 16.03 -19.30 5.28
N LYS A 208 14.98 -18.98 6.05
CA LYS A 208 13.79 -19.84 6.15
C LYS A 208 12.87 -19.60 4.96
N VAL A 209 12.54 -20.67 4.25
CA VAL A 209 11.61 -20.72 3.11
C VAL A 209 10.68 -21.91 3.28
N LEU A 210 9.71 -22.06 2.39
CA LEU A 210 8.81 -23.20 2.36
C LEU A 210 9.09 -24.04 1.11
N ASN A 211 8.96 -25.36 1.21
CA ASN A 211 9.07 -26.23 0.02
C ASN A 211 8.01 -25.91 -1.05
N CYS A 212 6.90 -25.27 -0.67
CA CYS A 212 5.84 -24.83 -1.57
C CYS A 212 6.02 -23.40 -2.08
N ASP A 213 7.11 -22.70 -1.74
CA ASP A 213 7.40 -21.40 -2.34
C ASP A 213 7.78 -21.61 -3.82
N SER A 214 7.30 -20.72 -4.70
CA SER A 214 7.79 -20.63 -6.07
C SER A 214 9.27 -20.21 -6.08
N VAL A 215 9.96 -20.39 -7.21
CA VAL A 215 11.36 -19.96 -7.33
C VAL A 215 11.49 -18.45 -7.12
N THR A 216 10.57 -17.64 -7.67
CA THR A 216 10.59 -16.19 -7.43
C THR A 216 10.33 -15.83 -5.97
N GLN A 217 9.38 -16.49 -5.29
CA GLN A 217 9.15 -16.27 -3.86
C GLN A 217 10.38 -16.63 -3.00
N ALA A 218 11.07 -17.73 -3.35
CA ALA A 218 12.32 -18.09 -2.71
C ALA A 218 13.39 -17.00 -2.93
N LYS A 219 13.56 -16.50 -4.17
CA LYS A 219 14.49 -15.40 -4.48
C LYS A 219 14.18 -14.14 -3.67
N GLU A 220 12.92 -13.75 -3.54
CA GLU A 220 12.51 -12.59 -2.74
C GLU A 220 12.91 -12.75 -1.26
N LYS A 221 12.61 -13.91 -0.65
CA LYS A 221 12.99 -14.20 0.75
C LYS A 221 14.51 -14.20 0.95
N LEU A 222 15.26 -14.74 -0.02
CA LEU A 222 16.72 -14.74 -0.01
C LEU A 222 17.27 -13.31 -0.11
N LEU A 223 16.74 -12.49 -1.02
CA LEU A 223 17.12 -11.09 -1.18
C LEU A 223 16.84 -10.26 0.09
N ASP A 224 15.69 -10.47 0.75
CA ASP A 224 15.38 -9.80 2.02
C ASP A 224 16.36 -10.15 3.16
N ALA A 225 16.85 -11.39 3.18
CA ALA A 225 17.79 -11.85 4.18
C ALA A 225 19.22 -11.38 3.89
N VAL A 226 19.69 -11.51 2.64
CA VAL A 226 21.03 -11.10 2.20
C VAL A 226 21.21 -9.59 2.28
N TYR A 227 20.21 -8.82 1.82
CA TYR A 227 20.24 -7.36 1.81
C TYR A 227 19.50 -6.74 3.01
N ARG A 228 19.52 -7.43 4.15
CA ARG A 228 18.89 -6.94 5.38
C ARG A 228 19.50 -5.60 5.78
N GLY A 229 18.67 -4.56 5.81
CA GLY A 229 19.05 -3.19 6.15
C GLY A 229 19.48 -2.31 4.99
N VAL A 230 19.57 -2.87 3.78
CA VAL A 230 19.68 -2.08 2.54
C VAL A 230 18.27 -1.65 2.12
N PRO A 231 18.02 -0.38 1.76
CA PRO A 231 16.73 0.08 1.24
C PRO A 231 16.30 -0.70 -0.03
N TYR A 232 15.00 -0.95 -0.22
CA TYR A 232 14.54 -1.82 -1.31
C TYR A 232 14.97 -1.36 -2.70
N SER A 233 14.96 -0.05 -2.98
CA SER A 233 15.37 0.50 -4.28
C SER A 233 16.84 0.30 -4.64
N GLN A 234 17.69 -0.07 -3.67
CA GLN A 234 19.12 -0.30 -3.86
C GLN A 234 19.45 -1.80 -3.99
N ARG A 235 18.45 -2.68 -3.91
CA ARG A 235 18.65 -4.13 -4.00
C ARG A 235 18.46 -4.60 -5.45
N PRO A 236 19.15 -5.69 -5.86
CA PRO A 236 18.78 -6.40 -7.08
C PRO A 236 17.34 -6.89 -7.00
N ARG A 237 16.64 -6.91 -8.13
CA ARG A 237 15.29 -7.48 -8.21
C ARG A 237 15.37 -8.98 -8.42
N ALA A 238 14.32 -9.70 -8.00
CA ALA A 238 14.24 -11.14 -8.23
C ALA A 238 14.30 -11.50 -9.72
N GLU A 239 13.76 -10.66 -10.60
CA GLU A 239 13.80 -10.83 -12.07
C GLU A 239 15.20 -10.76 -12.68
N ASP A 240 16.11 -9.99 -12.05
CA ASP A 240 17.49 -9.79 -12.49
C ASP A 240 18.45 -10.85 -11.94
N MET A 241 17.95 -11.74 -11.07
CA MET A 241 18.73 -12.76 -10.38
C MET A 241 18.27 -14.17 -10.77
N GLU A 242 19.23 -15.06 -10.94
CA GLU A 242 19.02 -16.50 -11.07
C GLU A 242 19.30 -17.18 -9.72
N LEU A 243 18.50 -18.21 -9.41
CA LEU A 243 18.67 -19.01 -8.21
C LEU A 243 19.47 -20.27 -8.56
N GLU A 244 20.73 -20.32 -8.17
CA GLU A 244 21.59 -21.49 -8.37
C GLU A 244 21.52 -22.40 -7.15
N TRP A 245 21.16 -23.67 -7.34
CA TRP A 245 21.23 -24.70 -6.32
C TRP A 245 22.55 -25.48 -6.44
N CYS A 246 23.36 -25.44 -5.39
CA CYS A 246 24.66 -26.09 -5.30
C CYS A 246 24.51 -27.51 -4.72
N GLN A 247 24.57 -28.53 -5.58
CA GLN A 247 24.47 -29.94 -5.25
C GLN A 247 25.87 -30.58 -5.15
N GLY A 248 26.48 -30.58 -3.96
CA GLY A 248 27.67 -31.39 -3.65
C GLY A 248 28.82 -31.26 -4.67
N ALA A 249 29.44 -32.38 -5.06
CA ALA A 249 30.67 -32.48 -5.85
C ALA A 249 30.55 -31.98 -7.32
N GLY A 250 30.19 -30.71 -7.51
CA GLY A 250 30.21 -29.99 -8.79
C GLY A 250 28.85 -29.82 -9.47
N GLY A 251 27.75 -30.33 -8.92
CA GLY A 251 26.42 -30.13 -9.49
C GLY A 251 25.91 -28.71 -9.22
N ARG A 252 25.61 -27.96 -10.28
CA ARG A 252 24.94 -26.66 -10.19
C ARG A 252 23.72 -26.66 -11.10
N THR A 253 22.58 -26.31 -10.53
CA THR A 253 21.32 -26.27 -11.28
C THR A 253 20.66 -24.91 -11.08
N ILE A 254 20.37 -24.22 -12.17
CA ILE A 254 19.60 -22.97 -12.13
C ILE A 254 18.12 -23.33 -12.01
N LEU A 255 17.48 -22.84 -10.95
CA LEU A 255 16.05 -23.02 -10.72
C LEU A 255 15.29 -21.86 -11.36
N GLN A 256 14.18 -22.16 -12.03
CA GLN A 256 13.29 -21.18 -12.66
C GLN A 256 11.83 -21.51 -12.34
N ASP A 257 10.95 -20.49 -12.34
CA ASP A 257 9.51 -20.69 -12.13
C ASP A 257 8.88 -21.54 -13.25
N GLU A 258 9.44 -21.47 -14.47
CA GLU A 258 9.09 -22.29 -15.61
C GLU A 258 10.35 -22.78 -16.32
N ASP A 259 10.43 -24.07 -16.61
CA ASP A 259 11.50 -24.68 -17.39
C ASP A 259 11.01 -25.96 -18.10
N ALA A 260 11.92 -26.70 -18.73
CA ALA A 260 11.59 -27.96 -19.42
C ALA A 260 11.03 -29.06 -18.49
N THR A 261 11.17 -28.90 -17.17
CA THR A 261 10.69 -29.85 -16.17
C THR A 261 9.30 -29.48 -15.62
N SER A 262 8.75 -28.32 -16.00
CA SER A 262 7.46 -27.85 -15.49
C SER A 262 6.32 -28.81 -15.78
N LYS A 263 5.51 -29.09 -14.74
CA LYS A 263 4.37 -30.00 -14.84
C LYS A 263 3.21 -29.36 -15.58
N ILE A 264 2.77 -30.01 -16.66
CA ILE A 264 1.60 -29.61 -17.46
C ILE A 264 0.54 -30.70 -17.30
N GLU A 265 -0.66 -30.30 -16.88
CA GLU A 265 -1.83 -31.14 -16.70
C GLU A 265 -3.01 -30.56 -17.49
N GLY A 266 -3.24 -31.09 -18.70
CA GLY A 266 -4.20 -30.49 -19.64
C GLY A 266 -3.79 -29.06 -20.00
N ASP A 267 -4.74 -28.13 -19.91
CA ASP A 267 -4.50 -26.70 -20.18
C ASP A 267 -3.85 -25.96 -19.01
N TRP A 268 -3.34 -26.65 -17.98
CA TRP A 268 -2.77 -26.01 -16.80
C TRP A 268 -1.29 -26.33 -16.65
N LYS A 269 -0.46 -25.29 -16.54
CA LYS A 269 0.96 -25.41 -16.18
C LYS A 269 1.19 -24.91 -14.76
N ARG A 270 1.84 -25.75 -13.95
CA ARG A 270 2.16 -25.42 -12.56
C ARG A 270 3.49 -24.68 -12.49
N LEU A 271 3.56 -23.58 -11.74
CA LEU A 271 4.84 -22.95 -11.39
C LEU A 271 5.71 -23.92 -10.60
N ASN A 272 6.99 -23.97 -10.95
CA ASN A 272 7.98 -24.79 -10.26
C ASN A 272 8.23 -24.23 -8.85
N THR A 273 8.27 -25.12 -7.87
CA THR A 273 8.54 -24.81 -6.47
C THR A 273 9.84 -25.44 -6.01
N LEU A 274 10.35 -25.06 -4.83
CA LEU A 274 11.50 -25.75 -4.24
C LEU A 274 11.25 -27.25 -4.06
N GLY A 275 10.02 -27.63 -3.74
CA GLY A 275 9.59 -29.03 -3.63
C GLY A 275 9.53 -29.76 -4.97
N HIS A 276 9.27 -29.05 -6.08
CA HIS A 276 9.34 -29.63 -7.44
C HIS A 276 10.74 -30.14 -7.76
N TYR A 277 11.76 -29.32 -7.47
CA TYR A 277 13.17 -29.69 -7.64
C TYR A 277 13.72 -30.57 -6.52
N GLN A 278 12.91 -30.91 -5.51
CA GLN A 278 13.31 -31.70 -4.34
C GLN A 278 14.47 -31.06 -3.55
N VAL A 279 14.50 -29.72 -3.46
CA VAL A 279 15.48 -29.01 -2.65
C VAL A 279 15.29 -29.42 -1.18
N ALA A 280 16.37 -29.90 -0.57
CA ALA A 280 16.36 -30.40 0.81
C ALA A 280 16.66 -29.29 1.83
N ASP A 281 16.27 -29.51 3.09
CA ASP A 281 16.66 -28.66 4.21
C ASP A 281 18.20 -28.62 4.34
N GLY A 282 18.75 -27.43 4.63
CA GLY A 282 20.21 -27.21 4.68
C GLY A 282 20.90 -27.08 3.31
N SER A 283 20.16 -27.12 2.20
CA SER A 283 20.74 -26.97 0.86
C SER A 283 21.45 -25.61 0.68
N THR A 284 22.59 -25.63 0.01
CA THR A 284 23.32 -24.41 -0.35
C THR A 284 22.79 -23.84 -1.67
N VAL A 285 22.50 -22.54 -1.68
CA VAL A 285 22.02 -21.82 -2.85
C VAL A 285 22.82 -20.53 -3.06
N ALA A 286 22.86 -20.02 -4.29
CA ALA A 286 23.46 -18.75 -4.63
C ALA A 286 22.47 -17.89 -5.43
N LEU A 287 22.50 -16.59 -5.18
CA LEU A 287 21.84 -15.61 -6.05
C LEU A 287 22.89 -15.09 -7.02
N VAL A 288 22.76 -15.41 -8.30
CA VAL A 288 23.71 -14.96 -9.34
C VAL A 288 23.03 -13.95 -10.27
N PRO A 289 23.70 -12.84 -10.64
CA PRO A 289 23.16 -11.92 -11.63
C PRO A 289 22.92 -12.66 -12.95
N ARG A 290 21.76 -12.43 -13.55
CA ARG A 290 21.44 -12.99 -14.86
C ARG A 290 22.41 -12.42 -15.90
N GLN A 291 23.30 -13.24 -16.44
CA GLN A 291 24.20 -12.80 -17.50
C GLN A 291 23.37 -12.55 -18.77
N ALA A 292 23.46 -11.34 -19.34
CA ALA A 292 22.90 -11.03 -20.66
C ALA A 292 23.74 -11.77 -21.72
N SER A 293 23.52 -13.06 -21.89
CA SER A 293 24.20 -13.86 -22.90
C SER A 293 23.77 -13.39 -24.29
N GLY A 294 24.68 -12.71 -25.00
CA GLY A 294 24.56 -12.28 -26.39
C GLY A 294 24.62 -13.43 -27.40
N TYR A 295 23.87 -14.51 -27.18
CA TYR A 295 23.65 -15.59 -28.15
C TYR A 295 22.16 -15.69 -28.50
N ASN A 296 21.69 -14.71 -29.27
CA ASN A 296 20.51 -14.89 -30.11
C ASN A 296 20.93 -15.69 -31.35
N ILE A 297 20.82 -17.01 -31.27
CA ILE A 297 20.69 -17.86 -32.47
C ILE A 297 19.41 -18.69 -32.29
N ALA A 298 18.37 -18.22 -32.97
CA ALA A 298 17.22 -18.96 -33.48
C ALA A 298 16.66 -20.12 -32.63
N SER A 299 15.94 -19.76 -31.56
CA SER A 299 14.77 -20.51 -31.09
C SER A 299 13.70 -19.49 -30.71
N SER A 300 12.88 -19.12 -31.69
CA SER A 300 11.69 -18.29 -31.46
C SER A 300 10.79 -18.96 -30.42
N PHE A 301 10.13 -18.12 -29.62
CA PHE A 301 9.18 -18.40 -28.52
C PHE A 301 9.77 -18.52 -27.11
N THR A 302 9.85 -17.38 -26.41
CA THR A 302 9.51 -17.27 -24.97
C THR A 302 9.36 -15.80 -24.56
N PHE A 303 8.10 -15.37 -24.46
CA PHE A 303 7.68 -14.04 -24.07
C PHE A 303 7.68 -13.95 -22.54
N THR A 304 8.84 -13.71 -21.91
CA THR A 304 8.87 -13.24 -20.50
C THR A 304 8.61 -11.72 -20.39
N HIS A 305 8.34 -11.05 -21.52
CA HIS A 305 8.03 -9.63 -21.56
C HIS A 305 6.59 -9.26 -21.14
N SER A 306 5.70 -10.22 -20.88
CA SER A 306 4.27 -9.95 -20.61
C SER A 306 3.96 -9.59 -19.14
N LEU A 307 4.79 -9.97 -18.16
CA LEU A 307 4.57 -9.56 -16.75
C LEU A 307 5.08 -8.13 -16.46
N SER A 308 6.18 -7.71 -17.10
CA SER A 308 6.78 -6.37 -16.89
C SER A 308 6.06 -5.26 -17.67
N ARG A 309 5.55 -5.56 -18.88
CA ARG A 309 4.95 -4.53 -19.74
C ARG A 309 3.55 -4.08 -19.28
N TYR A 310 2.86 -4.86 -18.44
CA TYR A 310 1.55 -4.46 -17.91
C TYR A 310 1.65 -3.50 -16.71
N GLU A 311 2.74 -3.54 -15.93
CA GLU A 311 3.00 -2.48 -14.94
C GLU A 311 3.40 -1.15 -15.60
N SER A 312 4.10 -1.19 -16.74
CA SER A 312 4.54 0.02 -17.43
C SER A 312 3.49 0.68 -18.32
N LEU A 313 2.46 -0.04 -18.80
CA LEU A 313 1.41 0.52 -19.69
C LEU A 313 0.19 1.09 -18.96
N LEU A 314 0.08 0.93 -17.63
CA LEU A 314 -0.98 1.54 -16.83
C LEU A 314 -0.76 3.05 -16.53
N ARG A 315 0.19 3.72 -17.19
CA ARG A 315 0.47 5.15 -16.96
C ARG A 315 -0.13 6.12 -17.97
N THR A 316 -0.81 5.67 -19.02
CA THR A 316 -1.47 6.59 -19.97
C THR A 316 -2.78 6.05 -20.52
N SER A 317 -3.86 6.07 -19.74
CA SER A 317 -5.22 6.41 -20.25
C SER A 317 -6.26 6.43 -19.13
N SER A 318 -7.08 7.47 -19.19
CA SER A 318 -8.23 7.87 -18.39
C SER A 318 -9.37 6.84 -18.22
N SER A 319 -9.79 6.57 -16.96
CA SER A 319 -11.16 6.76 -16.42
C SER A 319 -11.35 6.09 -15.04
N PRO A 320 -12.02 6.71 -14.04
CA PRO A 320 -12.38 6.05 -12.78
C PRO A 320 -13.89 5.82 -12.66
N GLU A 321 -14.36 4.57 -12.82
CA GLU A 321 -15.69 4.14 -12.40
C GLU A 321 -15.64 2.82 -11.61
N SER A 322 -16.35 2.83 -10.49
CA SER A 322 -16.83 1.68 -9.69
C SER A 322 -15.81 0.77 -8.98
N LEU A 323 -15.79 0.93 -7.65
CA LEU A 323 -15.24 0.02 -6.66
C LEU A 323 -15.97 -1.35 -6.71
N ARG A 324 -15.41 -2.31 -7.44
CA ARG A 324 -15.45 -3.72 -7.06
C ARG A 324 -14.04 -4.27 -7.19
N SER A 325 -13.53 -4.81 -6.09
CA SER A 325 -12.25 -5.49 -6.02
C SER A 325 -12.27 -6.70 -6.98
N ARG A 326 -11.78 -6.49 -8.20
CA ARG A 326 -11.28 -7.57 -9.05
C ARG A 326 -9.81 -7.26 -9.25
N ALA A 327 -8.95 -8.12 -8.69
CA ALA A 327 -7.57 -8.20 -9.13
C ALA A 327 -7.55 -8.31 -10.67
N PRO A 328 -6.55 -7.76 -11.37
CA PRO A 328 -6.42 -8.01 -12.78
C PRO A 328 -6.28 -9.52 -12.95
N ILE A 329 -7.27 -10.12 -13.60
CA ILE A 329 -7.13 -11.47 -14.15
C ILE A 329 -5.98 -11.34 -15.14
N LEU A 330 -4.86 -12.02 -14.86
CA LEU A 330 -3.85 -12.31 -15.88
C LEU A 330 -4.62 -12.94 -17.04
N THR A 331 -4.85 -12.17 -18.10
CA THR A 331 -5.40 -12.74 -19.33
C THR A 331 -4.34 -13.72 -19.84
N PRO A 332 -4.74 -14.96 -20.20
CA PRO A 332 -3.77 -15.92 -20.72
C PRO A 332 -3.12 -15.32 -21.96
N ASP A 333 -1.83 -15.54 -22.10
CA ASP A 333 -1.13 -15.37 -23.36
C ASP A 333 -1.92 -16.17 -24.41
N GLN A 334 -2.62 -15.46 -25.31
CA GLN A 334 -3.60 -16.05 -26.22
C GLN A 334 -2.94 -16.98 -27.26
N ASP A 335 -1.61 -17.03 -27.27
CA ASP A 335 -0.80 -17.81 -28.21
C ASP A 335 -0.43 -19.23 -27.74
N SER A 336 -0.72 -19.64 -26.48
CA SER A 336 -0.31 -20.96 -25.95
C SER A 336 -1.41 -21.83 -25.34
N GLY A 337 -2.62 -21.28 -25.15
CA GLY A 337 -3.77 -22.01 -24.58
C GLY A 337 -3.63 -22.48 -23.12
N THR A 338 -2.45 -22.31 -22.49
CA THR A 338 -2.15 -22.87 -21.17
C THR A 338 -2.28 -21.83 -20.06
N ARG A 339 -3.04 -22.13 -19.01
CA ARG A 339 -3.25 -21.30 -17.81
C ARG A 339 -2.24 -21.65 -16.72
N LEU A 340 -1.60 -20.64 -16.12
CA LEU A 340 -0.66 -20.83 -15.01
C LEU A 340 -1.38 -20.98 -13.67
N TRP A 341 -0.85 -21.83 -12.79
CA TRP A 341 -1.30 -21.97 -11.40
C TRP A 341 -0.14 -22.31 -10.46
N HIS A 342 -0.28 -22.04 -9.16
CA HIS A 342 0.75 -22.34 -8.16
C HIS A 342 0.31 -23.38 -7.11
N LEU A 343 -0.56 -22.98 -6.19
CA LEU A 343 -1.06 -23.81 -5.09
C LEU A 343 -2.53 -24.15 -5.28
N VAL A 344 -3.31 -23.17 -5.74
CA VAL A 344 -4.77 -23.28 -5.92
C VAL A 344 -5.11 -23.18 -7.40
N LYS A 345 -5.76 -24.22 -7.94
CA LYS A 345 -6.44 -24.12 -9.24
C LYS A 345 -7.78 -23.44 -9.04
N ASN A 346 -7.94 -22.25 -9.59
CA ASN A 346 -9.27 -21.64 -9.74
C ASN A 346 -10.01 -22.39 -10.84
N HIS A 347 -10.69 -23.48 -10.46
CA HIS A 347 -11.73 -24.04 -11.32
C HIS A 347 -12.83 -22.99 -11.40
N GLU A 348 -12.91 -22.27 -12.53
CA GLU A 348 -14.08 -21.46 -12.86
C GLU A 348 -15.33 -22.30 -12.59
N HIS A 349 -16.28 -21.74 -11.85
CA HIS A 349 -17.51 -22.35 -11.36
C HIS A 349 -18.24 -23.24 -12.41
N LEU A 350 -17.83 -24.51 -12.51
CA LEU A 350 -18.54 -25.58 -13.22
C LEU A 350 -19.09 -26.62 -12.23
N GLY A 351 -19.20 -26.27 -10.95
CA GLY A 351 -19.85 -27.08 -9.93
C GLY A 351 -21.30 -26.63 -9.72
N ASP A 352 -22.23 -27.56 -9.93
CA ASP A 352 -23.68 -27.42 -9.74
C ASP A 352 -24.03 -26.77 -8.37
N PRO A 353 -24.94 -25.78 -8.27
CA PRO A 353 -25.20 -25.01 -7.04
C PRO A 353 -25.74 -25.81 -5.85
N LYS A 354 -26.03 -27.11 -6.01
CA LYS A 354 -26.86 -27.88 -5.07
C LYS A 354 -26.10 -28.57 -3.92
N GLU A 355 -24.78 -28.66 -3.95
CA GLU A 355 -24.00 -29.30 -2.85
C GLU A 355 -23.24 -28.31 -1.93
N GLY A 356 -23.20 -27.02 -2.28
CA GLY A 356 -22.36 -26.03 -1.60
C GLY A 356 -22.81 -25.58 -0.20
N GLU A 357 -24.07 -25.79 0.18
CA GLU A 357 -24.64 -25.13 1.37
C GLU A 357 -24.24 -25.75 2.72
N ARG A 358 -23.98 -27.07 2.77
CA ARG A 358 -23.56 -27.76 4.01
C ARG A 358 -22.04 -27.82 4.17
N GLY A 359 -21.28 -27.86 3.08
CA GLY A 359 -19.82 -27.78 3.08
C GLY A 359 -19.29 -26.37 3.39
N SER A 360 -19.96 -25.32 2.92
CA SER A 360 -19.54 -23.92 3.10
C SER A 360 -19.58 -23.42 4.56
N LYS A 361 -20.51 -23.92 5.38
CA LYS A 361 -20.71 -23.44 6.76
C LYS A 361 -19.67 -23.96 7.77
N MET A 362 -19.34 -25.26 7.77
CA MET A 362 -18.27 -25.80 8.65
C MET A 362 -16.88 -25.28 8.25
N VAL A 363 -16.71 -25.03 6.96
CA VAL A 363 -15.48 -24.52 6.36
C VAL A 363 -15.22 -23.05 6.76
N SER A 364 -16.27 -22.26 7.01
CA SER A 364 -16.17 -20.86 7.48
C SER A 364 -15.59 -20.69 8.90
N GLU A 365 -15.91 -21.57 9.85
CA GLU A 365 -15.44 -21.46 11.24
C GLU A 365 -13.93 -21.74 11.40
N ILE A 366 -13.41 -22.72 10.65
CA ILE A 366 -11.98 -23.05 10.60
C ILE A 366 -11.18 -21.84 10.07
N TYR A 367 -11.72 -21.16 9.06
CA TYR A 367 -11.11 -19.96 8.50
C TYR A 367 -11.16 -18.77 9.44
N LEU A 368 -12.28 -18.58 10.15
CA LEU A 368 -12.37 -17.54 11.19
C LEU A 368 -11.31 -17.74 12.28
N THR A 369 -11.07 -18.99 12.69
CA THR A 369 -10.02 -19.32 13.67
C THR A 369 -8.62 -18.95 13.15
N ARG A 370 -8.34 -19.18 11.86
CA ARG A 370 -7.07 -18.77 11.23
C ARG A 370 -6.92 -17.25 11.20
N LEU A 371 -7.98 -16.53 10.80
CA LEU A 371 -8.00 -15.06 10.80
C LEU A 371 -7.76 -14.50 12.21
N LEU A 372 -8.42 -15.06 13.22
CA LEU A 372 -8.26 -14.68 14.63
C LEU A 372 -6.85 -14.95 15.16
N ALA A 373 -6.23 -16.07 14.80
CA ALA A 373 -4.85 -16.38 15.18
C ALA A 373 -3.86 -15.36 14.60
N THR A 374 -4.02 -14.99 13.32
CA THR A 374 -3.23 -13.95 12.68
C THR A 374 -3.47 -12.59 13.35
N LYS A 375 -4.73 -12.21 13.58
CA LYS A 375 -5.11 -10.98 14.28
C LYS A 375 -4.44 -10.90 15.64
N GLY A 376 -4.52 -11.96 16.45
CA GLY A 376 -3.88 -12.04 17.77
C GLY A 376 -2.36 -11.87 17.70
N THR A 377 -1.70 -12.41 16.67
CA THR A 377 -0.25 -12.26 16.47
C THR A 377 0.15 -10.81 16.14
N LEU A 378 -0.69 -10.10 15.39
CA LEU A 378 -0.43 -8.74 14.94
C LEU A 378 -0.93 -7.65 15.89
N GLN A 379 -1.76 -8.03 16.88
CA GLN A 379 -2.50 -7.12 17.75
C GLN A 379 -1.63 -6.03 18.36
N LYS A 380 -0.51 -6.39 19.00
CA LYS A 380 0.38 -5.44 19.65
C LYS A 380 0.88 -4.35 18.68
N PHE A 381 1.23 -4.72 17.45
CA PHE A 381 1.73 -3.76 16.45
C PHE A 381 0.63 -2.80 15.96
N VAL A 382 -0.62 -3.27 15.92
CA VAL A 382 -1.79 -2.44 15.63
C VAL A 382 -2.04 -1.47 16.77
N ASP A 383 -2.02 -1.96 18.02
CA ASP A 383 -2.22 -1.14 19.22
C ASP A 383 -1.13 -0.06 19.33
N ASP A 384 0.15 -0.44 19.24
CA ASP A 384 1.28 0.49 19.31
C ASP A 384 1.16 1.62 18.26
N LEU A 385 0.70 1.29 17.05
CA LEU A 385 0.47 2.28 15.99
C LEU A 385 -0.72 3.19 16.30
N PHE A 386 -1.86 2.63 16.69
CA PHE A 386 -3.08 3.40 16.94
C PHE A 386 -2.91 4.32 18.14
N GLU A 387 -2.31 3.81 19.22
CA GLU A 387 -1.98 4.59 20.40
C GLU A 387 -1.04 5.74 20.02
N THR A 388 -0.04 5.49 19.18
CA THR A 388 0.87 6.55 18.72
C THR A 388 0.18 7.63 17.91
N VAL A 389 -0.75 7.24 17.04
CA VAL A 389 -1.47 8.16 16.16
C VAL A 389 -2.49 9.01 16.92
N PHE A 390 -3.16 8.44 17.92
CA PHE A 390 -4.19 9.13 18.72
C PHE A 390 -3.64 9.78 20.00
N SER A 391 -2.38 9.53 20.37
CA SER A 391 -1.78 10.15 21.55
C SER A 391 -1.53 11.65 21.38
N THR A 392 -1.84 12.41 22.42
CA THR A 392 -1.51 13.85 22.54
C THR A 392 -0.10 14.10 23.08
N ALA A 393 0.56 13.06 23.62
CA ALA A 393 1.93 13.09 24.11
C ALA A 393 2.56 11.69 23.98
N HIS A 394 3.42 11.51 22.99
CA HIS A 394 4.18 10.26 22.84
C HIS A 394 5.66 10.51 23.13
N ARG A 395 6.26 9.75 24.06
CA ARG A 395 7.72 9.80 24.36
C ARG A 395 8.23 11.24 24.60
N ALA A 396 7.45 12.05 25.33
CA ALA A 396 7.71 13.47 25.59
C ALA A 396 7.68 14.42 24.37
N SER A 397 7.24 13.95 23.19
CA SER A 397 6.90 14.83 22.06
C SER A 397 5.52 15.44 22.29
N ALA A 398 5.41 16.76 22.11
CA ALA A 398 4.13 17.45 22.10
C ALA A 398 3.30 17.09 20.85
N LEU A 399 1.97 17.25 20.93
CA LEU A 399 1.06 17.15 19.79
C LEU A 399 1.56 18.05 18.63
N PRO A 400 1.62 17.54 17.39
CA PRO A 400 1.98 18.37 16.25
C PRO A 400 1.10 19.62 16.14
N LEU A 401 1.73 20.80 16.16
CA LEU A 401 1.06 22.10 16.03
C LEU A 401 0.06 22.18 14.85
N PRO A 402 0.33 21.61 13.66
CA PRO A 402 -0.62 21.62 12.54
C PRO A 402 -1.96 20.96 12.88
N ILE A 403 -1.96 19.91 13.72
CA ILE A 403 -3.18 19.21 14.14
C ILE A 403 -4.02 20.14 15.02
N LYS A 404 -3.42 20.69 16.08
CA LYS A 404 -4.09 21.64 16.98
C LYS A 404 -4.65 22.83 16.20
N TYR A 405 -3.81 23.43 15.35
CA TYR A 405 -4.17 24.61 14.57
C TYR A 405 -5.34 24.38 13.61
N MET A 406 -5.37 23.24 12.91
CA MET A 406 -6.46 22.92 12.00
C MET A 406 -7.74 22.51 12.75
N PHE A 407 -7.61 21.81 13.88
CA PHE A 407 -8.77 21.42 14.69
C PHE A 407 -9.43 22.64 15.35
N ASP A 408 -8.63 23.58 15.85
CA ASP A 408 -9.14 24.87 16.35
C ASP A 408 -9.87 25.65 15.27
N PHE A 409 -9.32 25.68 14.05
CA PHE A 409 -10.01 26.28 12.92
C PHE A 409 -11.37 25.63 12.65
N LEU A 410 -11.46 24.29 12.67
CA LEU A 410 -12.73 23.59 12.46
C LEU A 410 -13.75 23.89 13.58
N ASP A 411 -13.29 23.97 14.83
CA ASP A 411 -14.13 24.36 15.97
C ASP A 411 -14.63 25.80 15.82
N GLU A 412 -13.76 26.75 15.45
CA GLU A 412 -14.15 28.13 15.15
C GLU A 412 -15.16 28.20 13.99
N GLN A 413 -14.98 27.41 12.93
CA GLN A 413 -15.92 27.39 11.81
C GLN A 413 -17.29 26.86 12.23
N ALA A 414 -17.33 25.84 13.09
CA ALA A 414 -18.57 25.28 13.64
C ALA A 414 -19.28 26.30 14.55
N GLU A 415 -18.54 26.99 15.42
CA GLU A 415 -19.08 28.02 16.33
C GLU A 415 -19.66 29.21 15.57
N ARG A 416 -18.95 29.74 14.56
CA ARG A 416 -19.45 30.84 13.73
C ARG A 416 -20.76 30.52 13.03
N ARG A 417 -21.05 29.23 12.81
CA ARG A 417 -22.27 28.74 12.14
C ARG A 417 -23.26 28.10 13.11
N GLN A 418 -23.05 28.31 14.41
CA GLN A 418 -23.94 27.85 15.48
C GLN A 418 -24.18 26.34 15.46
N ILE A 419 -23.17 25.57 15.04
CA ILE A 419 -23.21 24.10 15.07
C ILE A 419 -22.85 23.64 16.48
N GLY A 420 -23.88 23.36 17.27
CA GLY A 420 -23.78 22.88 18.65
C GLY A 420 -23.59 21.36 18.79
N ASP A 421 -23.86 20.57 17.75
CA ASP A 421 -23.71 19.11 17.79
C ASP A 421 -22.21 18.71 17.82
N PRO A 422 -21.69 18.13 18.92
CA PRO A 422 -20.28 17.73 19.03
C PRO A 422 -19.90 16.64 18.02
N ASP A 423 -20.85 15.78 17.60
CA ASP A 423 -20.58 14.74 16.60
C ASP A 423 -20.21 15.34 15.24
N VAL A 424 -20.74 16.51 14.90
CA VAL A 424 -20.39 17.19 13.65
C VAL A 424 -18.93 17.61 13.68
N ARG A 425 -18.47 18.20 14.79
CA ARG A 425 -17.07 18.61 14.97
C ARG A 425 -16.15 17.39 14.98
N HIS A 426 -16.52 16.34 15.70
CA HIS A 426 -15.82 15.06 15.67
C HIS A 426 -15.69 14.52 14.24
N THR A 427 -16.80 14.48 13.51
CA THR A 427 -16.82 14.00 12.11
C THR A 427 -15.93 14.86 11.21
N TRP A 428 -15.95 16.19 11.35
CA TRP A 428 -15.08 17.08 10.58
C TRP A 428 -13.61 16.81 10.87
N LYS A 429 -13.24 16.68 12.14
CA LYS A 429 -11.87 16.35 12.57
C LYS A 429 -11.43 14.98 12.03
N SER A 430 -12.29 13.96 12.14
CA SER A 430 -12.04 12.61 11.60
C SER A 430 -11.86 12.62 10.08
N ASN A 431 -12.76 13.29 9.36
CA ASN A 431 -12.71 13.44 7.91
C ASN A 431 -11.51 14.28 7.43
N CYS A 432 -11.03 15.21 8.25
CA CYS A 432 -9.93 16.13 7.93
C CYS A 432 -8.56 15.45 8.01
N LEU A 433 -8.33 14.67 9.08
CA LEU A 433 -6.99 14.13 9.39
C LEU A 433 -6.93 12.59 9.33
N PRO A 434 -7.52 11.81 10.26
CA PRO A 434 -7.30 10.38 10.31
C PRO A 434 -7.81 9.66 9.05
N LEU A 435 -9.00 10.01 8.56
CA LEU A 435 -9.60 9.37 7.39
C LEU A 435 -8.96 9.76 6.05
N ARG A 436 -8.07 10.78 6.04
CA ARG A 436 -7.37 11.25 4.84
C ARG A 436 -5.90 10.94 4.88
N PHE A 437 -5.20 11.49 5.86
CA PHE A 437 -3.75 11.36 5.99
C PHE A 437 -3.37 9.98 6.52
N TRP A 438 -3.87 9.62 7.71
CA TRP A 438 -3.43 8.40 8.40
C TRP A 438 -3.86 7.12 7.67
N VAL A 439 -5.12 7.03 7.23
CA VAL A 439 -5.58 5.90 6.41
C VAL A 439 -4.71 5.71 5.17
N ASN A 440 -4.35 6.80 4.49
CA ASN A 440 -3.52 6.72 3.29
C ASN A 440 -2.10 6.23 3.62
N VAL A 441 -1.49 6.72 4.71
CA VAL A 441 -0.16 6.29 5.16
C VAL A 441 -0.16 4.83 5.64
N ILE A 442 -1.19 4.39 6.37
CA ILE A 442 -1.35 3.00 6.85
C ILE A 442 -1.49 2.05 5.66
N LYS A 443 -2.33 2.39 4.68
CA LYS A 443 -2.50 1.57 3.47
C LYS A 443 -1.26 1.57 2.57
N ASN A 444 -0.49 2.67 2.57
CA ASN A 444 0.63 2.87 1.67
C ASN A 444 1.93 3.20 2.43
N PRO A 445 2.47 2.26 3.22
CA PRO A 445 3.72 2.48 3.94
C PRO A 445 4.90 2.74 2.99
N GLN A 446 4.83 2.30 1.73
CA GLN A 446 5.81 2.63 0.68
C GLN A 446 5.83 4.14 0.31
N PHE A 447 4.89 4.95 0.79
CA PHE A 447 4.99 6.40 0.69
C PHE A 447 5.98 6.99 1.71
N VAL A 448 6.23 6.30 2.82
CA VAL A 448 7.11 6.73 3.92
C VAL A 448 8.45 5.99 3.90
N PHE A 449 8.44 4.72 3.51
CA PHE A 449 9.62 3.85 3.52
C PHE A 449 9.98 3.36 2.12
N ASP A 450 11.27 3.11 1.91
CA ASP A 450 11.77 2.43 0.72
C ASP A 450 11.65 0.91 0.87
N ILE A 451 10.43 0.43 0.64
CA ILE A 451 10.00 -0.96 0.79
C ILE A 451 9.15 -1.39 -0.40
N HIS A 452 9.08 -2.70 -0.62
CA HIS A 452 8.10 -3.31 -1.51
C HIS A 452 6.89 -3.83 -0.74
N LYS A 453 5.70 -3.47 -1.21
CA LYS A 453 4.42 -3.92 -0.64
C LYS A 453 3.79 -4.97 -1.56
N SER A 454 3.81 -6.23 -1.15
CA SER A 454 3.16 -7.32 -1.87
C SER A 454 1.62 -7.23 -1.81
N SER A 455 0.93 -7.90 -2.73
CA SER A 455 -0.56 -7.92 -2.78
C SER A 455 -1.19 -8.39 -1.48
N ILE A 456 -0.64 -9.45 -0.86
CA ILE A 456 -1.17 -9.95 0.42
C ILE A 456 -0.94 -8.95 1.57
N THR A 457 0.19 -8.24 1.56
CA THR A 457 0.48 -7.21 2.57
C THR A 457 -0.49 -6.03 2.42
N ASP A 458 -0.79 -5.62 1.19
CA ASP A 458 -1.81 -4.59 0.89
C ASP A 458 -3.20 -4.98 1.38
N ALA A 459 -3.61 -6.24 1.19
CA ALA A 459 -4.89 -6.74 1.69
C ALA A 459 -4.95 -6.69 3.22
N CYS A 460 -3.90 -7.11 3.92
CA CYS A 460 -3.83 -7.06 5.38
C CYS A 460 -3.82 -5.62 5.92
N LEU A 461 -3.04 -4.71 5.31
CA LEU A 461 -3.04 -3.30 5.69
C LEU A 461 -4.38 -2.62 5.41
N SER A 462 -5.12 -3.06 4.40
CA SER A 462 -6.48 -2.58 4.13
C SER A 462 -7.46 -2.98 5.24
N VAL A 463 -7.31 -4.17 5.83
CA VAL A 463 -8.11 -4.56 7.01
C VAL A 463 -7.78 -3.67 8.22
N VAL A 464 -6.49 -3.45 8.50
CA VAL A 464 -6.06 -2.57 9.60
C VAL A 464 -6.55 -1.14 9.39
N ALA A 465 -6.42 -0.61 8.17
CA ALA A 465 -6.93 0.72 7.83
C ALA A 465 -8.46 0.82 7.97
N GLN A 466 -9.19 -0.24 7.62
CA GLN A 466 -10.65 -0.29 7.84
C GLN A 466 -11.00 -0.24 9.33
N THR A 467 -10.30 -1.00 10.17
CA THR A 467 -10.47 -0.93 11.64
C THR A 467 -10.15 0.47 12.17
N PHE A 468 -9.09 1.11 11.67
CA PHE A 468 -8.75 2.49 12.02
C PHE A 468 -9.88 3.46 11.65
N MET A 469 -10.46 3.32 10.44
CA MET A 469 -11.61 4.14 10.02
C MET A 469 -12.85 3.92 10.89
N ASP A 470 -13.17 2.67 11.23
CA ASP A 470 -14.31 2.33 12.07
C ASP A 470 -14.16 2.91 13.49
N SER A 471 -12.92 3.05 13.96
CA SER A 471 -12.57 3.67 15.25
C SER A 471 -12.83 5.19 15.27
N CYS A 472 -12.81 5.86 14.10
CA CYS A 472 -13.10 7.28 13.98
C CYS A 472 -14.58 7.59 13.69
N SER A 473 -15.46 6.58 13.63
CA SER A 473 -16.89 6.77 13.37
C SER A 473 -17.68 6.99 14.66
N THR A 474 -18.61 7.94 14.66
CA THR A 474 -19.58 8.11 15.76
C THR A 474 -20.73 7.09 15.73
N SER A 475 -20.87 6.33 14.63
CA SER A 475 -21.97 5.37 14.50
C SER A 475 -21.77 4.15 15.40
N GLU A 476 -22.79 3.79 16.18
CA GLU A 476 -22.88 2.48 16.83
C GLU A 476 -23.08 1.39 15.77
N HIS A 477 -22.31 0.31 15.89
CA HIS A 477 -22.41 -0.81 14.95
C HIS A 477 -23.05 -2.01 15.64
N ARG A 478 -24.23 -2.39 15.16
CA ARG A 478 -24.85 -3.67 15.51
C ARG A 478 -24.21 -4.76 14.65
N LEU A 479 -23.35 -5.56 15.27
CA LEU A 479 -22.71 -6.69 14.60
C LEU A 479 -23.71 -7.83 14.46
N GLY A 480 -23.74 -8.42 13.27
CA GLY A 480 -24.58 -9.55 12.91
C GLY A 480 -23.85 -10.49 11.96
N LYS A 481 -24.53 -11.55 11.54
CA LYS A 481 -23.93 -12.58 10.65
C LYS A 481 -23.45 -12.03 9.31
N ASP A 482 -24.08 -10.97 8.81
CA ASP A 482 -23.76 -10.32 7.54
C ASP A 482 -22.76 -9.16 7.69
N SER A 483 -22.19 -8.96 8.88
CA SER A 483 -21.17 -7.93 9.10
C SER A 483 -19.87 -8.31 8.39
N PRO A 484 -19.14 -7.34 7.79
CA PRO A 484 -17.84 -7.59 7.19
C PRO A 484 -16.90 -8.28 8.18
N SER A 485 -16.12 -9.26 7.71
CA SER A 485 -15.19 -10.02 8.57
C SER A 485 -14.19 -9.13 9.30
N THR A 486 -13.76 -8.02 8.70
CA THR A 486 -12.90 -7.03 9.36
C THR A 486 -13.52 -6.48 10.65
N LYS A 487 -14.83 -6.19 10.63
CA LYS A 487 -15.56 -5.68 11.80
C LYS A 487 -15.77 -6.76 12.85
N LEU A 488 -15.98 -8.00 12.43
CA LEU A 488 -16.08 -9.14 13.35
C LEU A 488 -14.73 -9.43 14.04
N LEU A 489 -13.63 -9.33 13.30
CA LEU A 489 -12.28 -9.58 13.82
C LEU A 489 -11.85 -8.60 14.91
N TYR A 490 -12.19 -7.31 14.76
CA TYR A 490 -11.84 -6.24 15.69
C TYR A 490 -13.01 -5.74 16.54
N ALA A 491 -14.09 -6.51 16.63
CA ALA A 491 -15.33 -6.13 17.32
C ALA A 491 -15.12 -5.68 18.77
N LYS A 492 -14.18 -6.32 19.48
CA LYS A 492 -13.88 -6.03 20.89
C LYS A 492 -12.94 -4.84 21.06
N ASP A 493 -12.14 -4.53 20.05
CA ASP A 493 -11.09 -3.51 20.11
C ASP A 493 -11.60 -2.14 19.63
N ILE A 494 -12.51 -2.11 18.65
CA ILE A 494 -13.09 -0.86 18.11
C ILE A 494 -13.66 0.05 19.19
N PRO A 495 -14.43 -0.42 20.20
CA PRO A 495 -14.90 0.45 21.28
C PRO A 495 -13.77 1.09 22.10
N VAL A 496 -12.65 0.36 22.30
CA VAL A 496 -11.48 0.89 23.01
C VAL A 496 -10.80 1.97 22.17
N TYR A 497 -10.60 1.72 20.87
CA TYR A 497 -10.02 2.70 19.96
C TYR A 497 -10.90 3.93 19.79
N LYS A 498 -12.23 3.80 19.76
CA LYS A 498 -13.15 4.95 19.81
C LYS A 498 -12.91 5.81 21.05
N GLY A 499 -12.74 5.19 22.21
CA GLY A 499 -12.38 5.90 23.45
C GLY A 499 -11.03 6.63 23.36
N TRP A 500 -10.07 6.14 22.57
CA TRP A 500 -8.81 6.85 22.31
C TRP A 500 -8.97 8.04 21.35
N VAL A 501 -9.90 7.95 20.39
CA VAL A 501 -10.19 9.04 19.44
C VAL A 501 -10.99 10.16 20.11
N GLU A 502 -11.90 9.81 21.01
CA GLU A 502 -12.74 10.76 21.75
C GLU A 502 -11.97 11.57 22.80
N ARG A 503 -10.95 10.95 23.40
CA ARG A 503 -10.05 11.57 24.38
C ARG A 503 -9.04 12.52 23.71
#